data_AF-A0A0R1YMJ1-F1
#
_entry.id   AF-A0A0R1YMJ1-F1
#
_cell.length_a   1.000
_cell.length_b   1.000
_cell.length_c   1.000
_cell.angle_alpha   90.00
_cell.angle_beta   90.00
_cell.angle_gamma   90.00
#
_symmetry.space_group_name_H-M   'P 1'
#
loop_
_entity.id
_entity.type
_entity.pdbx_description
1 polymer ?
#
loop_
_entity_poly.entity_id
_entity_poly.type
_entity_poly.pdbx_seq_one_letter_code
_entity_poly.pdbx_strand_id
1 'polypeptide(L)' 'MNGDHDVMVPTINSYKLKEEIPNSILHIYPDAGHMSFFQYSQDFSERIDKFLNK' A
#
# COMPACT_ATOMS: atom_id res chain seq x y z
N MET A 1 2.17 -0.61 -0.12
CA MET A 1 0.79 -0.10 -0.19
C MET A 1 -0.06 -1.16 -0.85
N ASN A 2 -1.32 -1.31 -0.48
CA ASN A 2 -2.24 -2.27 -1.12
C ASN A 2 -3.69 -1.73 -1.07
N GLY A 3 -4.60 -2.34 -1.82
CA GLY A 3 -6.04 -2.11 -1.69
C GLY A 3 -6.68 -3.08 -0.69
N ASP A 4 -7.76 -2.67 -0.03
CA ASP A 4 -8.51 -3.51 0.91
C ASP A 4 -9.28 -4.67 0.22
N HIS A 5 -9.63 -4.52 -1.05
CA HIS A 5 -10.29 -5.51 -1.91
C HIS A 5 -9.33 -6.18 -2.91
N ASP A 6 -8.03 -6.29 -2.60
CA ASP A 6 -7.10 -7.03 -3.45
C ASP A 6 -7.39 -8.55 -3.42
N VAL A 7 -8.05 -9.03 -4.48
CA VAL A 7 -8.37 -10.45 -4.70
C VAL A 7 -7.20 -11.28 -5.24
N MET A 8 -6.20 -10.64 -5.84
CA MET A 8 -5.04 -11.31 -6.43
C MET A 8 -3.96 -11.58 -5.38
N VAL A 9 -3.72 -10.60 -4.50
CA VAL A 9 -2.77 -10.69 -3.39
C VAL A 9 -3.46 -10.22 -2.11
N PRO A 10 -3.93 -11.15 -1.25
CA PRO A 10 -4.74 -10.80 -0.09
C PRO A 10 -4.09 -9.75 0.82
N THR A 11 -4.85 -8.71 1.15
CA THR A 11 -4.44 -7.56 1.98
C THR A 11 -3.81 -7.97 3.31
N ILE A 12 -4.25 -9.07 3.91
CA ILE A 12 -3.68 -9.62 5.15
C ILE A 12 -2.18 -9.89 5.06
N ASN A 13 -1.66 -10.24 3.88
CA ASN A 13 -0.24 -10.45 3.68
C ASN A 13 0.55 -9.15 3.86
N SER A 14 -0.02 -8.00 3.48
CA SER A 14 0.60 -6.70 3.69
C SER A 14 0.71 -6.33 5.18
N TYR A 15 -0.25 -6.73 6.01
CA TYR A 15 -0.17 -6.60 7.47
C TYR A 15 0.94 -7.47 8.05
N LYS A 16 1.03 -8.74 7.64
CA LYS A 16 2.12 -9.64 8.05
C LYS A 16 3.50 -9.06 7.69
N LEU A 17 3.66 -8.53 6.48
CA LEU A 17 4.91 -7.89 6.07
C LEU A 17 5.27 -6.67 6.94
N LYS A 18 4.26 -5.92 7.41
CA LYS A 18 4.48 -4.78 8.32
C LYS A 18 4.96 -5.22 9.71
N GLU A 19 4.50 -6.37 10.18
CA GLU A 19 4.97 -6.96 11.44
C GLU A 19 6.39 -7.51 11.31
N GLU A 20 6.70 -8.19 10.21
CA GLU A 20 7.98 -8.89 10.00
C GLU A 20 9.13 -7.99 9.51
N ILE A 21 8.86 -6.88 8.84
CA ILE A 21 9.88 -5.99 8.28
C ILE A 21 10.00 -4.71 9.13
N PRO A 22 11.05 -4.57 9.95
CA PRO A 22 11.28 -3.36 10.74
C PRO A 22 11.40 -2.12 9.86
N ASN A 23 10.96 -0.97 10.38
CA ASN A 23 10.97 0.32 9.68
C ASN A 23 10.17 0.39 8.37
N SER A 24 9.41 -0.66 8.01
CA SER A 24 8.50 -0.63 6.87
C SER A 24 7.32 0.32 7.11
N ILE A 25 6.69 0.80 6.03
CA ILE A 25 5.48 1.62 6.09
C ILE A 25 4.37 0.89 5.32
N LEU A 26 3.23 0.70 5.98
CA LEU A 26 2.03 0.12 5.37
C LEU A 26 0.98 1.21 5.16
N HIS A 27 0.39 1.22 3.99
CA HIS A 27 -0.78 2.02 3.66
C HIS A 27 -1.77 1.14 2.90
N ILE A 28 -3.02 1.15 3.35
CA ILE A 28 -4.13 0.40 2.74
C ILE A 28 -5.14 1.42 2.22
N TYR A 29 -5.40 1.36 0.91
CA TYR A 29 -6.43 2.18 0.27
C TYR A 29 -7.81 1.53 0.46
N PRO A 30 -8.82 2.29 0.94
CA PRO A 30 -10.18 1.78 1.03
C PRO A 30 -10.82 1.65 -0.36
N ASP A 31 -11.74 0.72 -0.53
CA ASP A 31 -12.47 0.48 -1.79
C ASP A 31 -11.55 0.29 -3.02
N ALA A 32 -10.41 -0.37 -2.80
CA ALA A 32 -9.37 -0.50 -3.82
C ALA A 32 -8.94 -1.96 -4.03
N GLY A 33 -8.66 -2.31 -5.28
CA GLY A 33 -8.22 -3.64 -5.68
C GLY A 33 -6.70 -3.79 -5.78
N HIS A 34 -6.26 -4.81 -6.51
CA HIS A 34 -4.85 -5.16 -6.68
C HIS A 34 -3.98 -4.00 -7.16
N MET A 35 -4.49 -3.24 -8.13
CA MET A 35 -3.78 -2.07 -8.66
C MET A 35 -4.25 -0.77 -8.00
N SER A 36 -4.39 -0.78 -6.67
CA SER A 36 -4.87 0.35 -5.85
C SER A 36 -4.18 1.69 -6.15
N PHE A 37 -2.92 1.66 -6.56
CA PHE A 37 -2.17 2.85 -6.96
C PHE A 37 -2.67 3.50 -8.27
N PHE A 38 -3.41 2.81 -9.14
CA PHE A 38 -4.10 3.48 -10.26
C PHE A 38 -5.38 4.18 -9.82
N GLN A 39 -6.07 3.62 -8.82
CA GLN A 39 -7.29 4.22 -8.26
C GLN A 39 -6.97 5.47 -7.42
N TYR A 40 -5.81 5.46 -6.73
CA TYR A 40 -5.33 6.55 -5.87
C TYR A 40 -3.97 7.10 -6.35
N SER A 41 -3.85 7.38 -7.64
CA SER A 41 -2.56 7.72 -8.29
C SER A 41 -1.87 8.95 -7.71
N GLN A 42 -2.61 10.03 -7.44
CA GLN A 42 -2.04 11.25 -6.87
C GLN A 42 -1.47 11.02 -5.47
N ASP A 43 -2.26 10.45 -4.56
CA ASP A 43 -1.83 10.17 -3.18
C ASP A 43 -0.68 9.15 -3.17
N PHE A 44 -0.72 8.14 -4.05
CA PHE A 44 0.40 7.21 -4.23
C PHE A 44 1.70 7.94 -4.62
N SER A 45 1.66 8.80 -5.64
CA SER A 45 2.84 9.55 -6.09
C SER A 45 3.41 10.44 -4.99
N GLU A 46 2.56 11.19 -4.28
CA GLU A 46 2.98 12.06 -3.17
C GLU A 46 3.62 11.27 -2.02
N ARG A 47 3.07 10.09 -1.68
CA ARG A 47 3.62 9.23 -0.63
C ARG A 47 4.95 8.59 -1.02
N ILE A 48 5.10 8.18 -2.27
CA ILE A 48 6.36 7.60 -2.76
C ILE A 48 7.45 8.67 -2.78
N ASP A 49 7.14 9.89 -3.25
CA ASP A 49 8.09 11.00 -3.21
C ASP A 49 8.55 11.29 -1.78
N LYS A 50 7.59 11.41 -0.84
CA LYS A 50 7.89 11.60 0.58
C LYS A 50 8.67 10.44 1.19
N PHE A 51 8.48 9.20 0.73
CA PHE A 51 9.21 8.04 1.24
C PHE A 51 10.68 8.05 0.79
N LEU A 52 10.93 8.42 -0.48
CA LEU A 52 12.27 8.38 -1.09
C LEU A 52 13.12 9.61 -0.74
N ASN A 53 12.51 10.78 -0.62
CA ASN A 53 13.19 12.06 -0.43
C ASN A 53 13.18 12.56 1.03
N LYS A 54 13.09 11.64 1.99
CA LYS A 54 13.19 11.97 3.43
C LYS A 54 14.51 12.63 3.79
#